data_AF-A0A379URJ6-F1
#
_entry.id   AF-A0A379URJ6-F1
#
_cell.length_a   1.000
_cell.length_b   1.000
_cell.length_c   1.000
_cell.angle_alpha   90.00
_cell.angle_beta   90.00
_cell.angle_gamma   90.00
#
_symmetry.space_group_name_H-M   'P 1'
#
loop_
_entity.id
_entity.type
_entity.pdbx_description
1 polymer ?
#
loop_
_entity_poly.entity_id
_entity_poly.type
_entity_poly.pdbx_seq_one_letter_code
_entity_poly.pdbx_strand_id
1 'polypeptide(L)'
;MSACVTALKLALDRDIIVNKVKNQGDLPAYSYTPPYTDGAKLVEPEWFKWSQQKRNEEAKKLLAEAGFTADKPLTFDLLYNTSDLHKKLAIAVASIWKKNLASM
;
A
#
# COMPACT_ATOMS: atom_id res chain seq x y z
N MET A 1 12.29 -2.11 11.97
CA MET A 1 10.83 -2.33 12.03
C MET A 1 10.03 -1.26 11.25
N SER A 2 10.31 0.05 11.39
CA SER A 2 9.59 1.13 10.66
C SER A 2 9.71 1.08 9.11
N ALA A 3 10.86 0.65 8.59
CA ALA A 3 11.12 0.62 7.14
C ALA A 3 10.16 -0.32 6.37
N CYS A 4 9.92 -1.54 6.88
CA CYS A 4 9.05 -2.52 6.21
C CYS A 4 7.60 -2.05 6.15
N VAL A 5 7.09 -1.45 7.24
CA VAL A 5 5.74 -0.86 7.28
C VAL A 5 5.63 0.28 6.26
N THR A 6 6.66 1.13 6.17
CA THR A 6 6.69 2.23 5.20
C THR A 6 6.74 1.73 3.75
N ALA A 7 7.53 0.69 3.47
CA ALA A 7 7.59 0.07 2.15
C ALA A 7 6.23 -0.48 1.71
N LEU A 8 5.55 -1.24 2.57
CA LEU A 8 4.21 -1.78 2.28
C LEU A 8 3.17 -0.66 2.04
N LYS A 9 3.25 0.44 2.81
CA LYS A 9 2.39 1.63 2.65
C LYS A 9 2.58 2.31 1.29
N LEU A 10 3.83 2.45 0.84
CA LEU A 10 4.18 3.12 -0.42
C LEU A 10 3.87 2.26 -1.64
N ALA A 11 4.19 0.97 -1.57
CA ALA A 11 4.00 0.03 -2.67
C ALA A 11 2.54 -0.36 -2.92
N LEU A 12 1.62 -0.03 -1.99
CA LEU A 12 0.20 -0.26 -2.20
C LEU A 12 -0.38 0.77 -3.18
N ASP A 13 -0.78 0.30 -4.36
CA ASP A 13 -1.46 1.12 -5.37
C ASP A 13 -2.95 1.30 -5.00
N ARG A 14 -3.23 2.46 -4.39
CA ARG A 14 -4.57 2.82 -3.93
C ARG A 14 -5.52 3.13 -5.08
N ASP A 15 -5.03 3.61 -6.22
CA ASP A 15 -5.88 3.88 -7.39
C ASP A 15 -6.44 2.57 -7.95
N ILE A 16 -5.59 1.55 -8.09
CA ILE A 16 -6.04 0.22 -8.52
C ILE A 16 -7.05 -0.36 -7.53
N ILE A 17 -6.74 -0.37 -6.23
CA ILE A 17 -7.64 -0.96 -5.23
C ILE A 17 -8.99 -0.24 -5.19
N VAL A 18 -8.97 1.09 -5.11
CA VAL A 18 -10.18 1.89 -4.88
C VAL A 18 -11.00 2.05 -6.17
N ASN A 19 -10.37 2.44 -7.28
CA ASN A 19 -11.07 2.82 -8.50
C ASN A 19 -11.23 1.68 -9.51
N LYS A 20 -10.47 0.59 -9.41
CA LYS A 20 -10.53 -0.52 -10.38
C LYS A 20 -11.01 -1.84 -9.79
N VAL A 21 -10.62 -2.16 -8.55
CA VAL A 21 -10.99 -3.42 -7.88
C VAL A 21 -12.30 -3.30 -7.12
N LYS A 22 -12.40 -2.28 -6.25
CA LYS A 22 -13.61 -2.01 -5.46
C LYS A 22 -14.62 -1.21 -6.27
N ASN A 23 -14.22 -0.04 -6.78
CA ASN A 23 -14.99 0.84 -7.66
C ASN A 23 -16.42 1.12 -7.18
N GLN A 24 -16.55 1.55 -5.93
CA GLN A 24 -17.84 1.82 -5.26
C GLN A 24 -17.95 3.25 -4.71
N GLY A 25 -17.09 4.17 -5.17
CA GLY A 25 -17.12 5.58 -4.78
C GLY A 25 -16.27 5.95 -3.55
N ASP A 26 -15.46 5.03 -3.02
CA ASP A 26 -14.48 5.39 -2.00
C ASP A 26 -13.38 6.31 -2.55
N LEU A 27 -12.71 7.03 -1.66
CA LEU A 27 -11.59 7.90 -1.99
C LEU A 27 -10.27 7.26 -1.54
N PRO A 28 -9.20 7.29 -2.37
CA PRO A 28 -7.87 6.90 -1.95
C PRO A 28 -7.41 7.66 -0.70
N ALA A 29 -7.09 6.94 0.37
CA ALA A 29 -6.77 7.54 1.66
C ALA A 29 -5.26 7.78 1.84
N TYR A 30 -4.90 8.93 2.42
CA TYR A 30 -3.54 9.28 2.84
C TYR A 30 -3.39 9.47 4.36
N SER A 31 -4.51 9.54 5.08
CA SER A 31 -4.60 9.76 6.52
C SER A 31 -5.52 8.73 7.17
N TYR A 32 -5.44 8.64 8.50
CA TYR A 32 -6.39 7.84 9.28
C TYR A 32 -7.72 8.58 9.46
N THR A 33 -7.68 9.83 9.93
CA THR A 33 -8.85 10.70 10.00
C THR A 33 -9.31 11.05 8.59
N PRO A 34 -10.59 10.87 8.22
CA PRO A 34 -11.10 11.33 6.94
C PRO A 34 -11.01 12.86 6.82
N PRO A 35 -10.62 13.41 5.67
CA PRO A 35 -10.44 14.85 5.50
C PRO A 35 -11.74 15.67 5.58
N TYR A 36 -12.90 15.02 5.42
CA TYR A 36 -14.23 15.64 5.56
C TYR A 36 -14.78 15.61 7.00
N THR A 37 -13.98 15.14 7.96
CA THR A 37 -14.37 15.15 9.39
C THR A 37 -14.39 16.59 9.91
N ASP A 38 -15.38 16.93 10.73
CA ASP A 38 -15.47 18.26 11.33
C ASP A 38 -14.19 18.60 12.12
N GLY A 39 -13.71 19.84 11.95
CA GLY A 39 -12.45 20.32 12.52
C GLY A 39 -11.16 19.72 11.94
N ALA A 40 -11.21 18.76 11.01
CA ALA A 40 -10.01 18.16 10.44
C ALA A 40 -9.31 19.10 9.46
N LYS A 41 -8.07 19.46 9.77
CA LYS A 41 -7.17 20.22 8.89
C LYS A 41 -5.95 19.36 8.60
N LEU A 42 -6.09 18.45 7.64
CA LEU A 42 -5.05 17.48 7.31
C LEU A 42 -4.15 18.03 6.20
N VAL A 43 -2.86 17.79 6.34
CA VAL A 43 -1.87 18.09 5.30
C VAL A 43 -1.61 16.82 4.53
N GLU A 44 -1.87 16.85 3.23
CA GLU A 44 -1.57 15.75 2.34
C GLU A 44 -0.04 15.53 2.28
N PRO A 45 0.45 14.33 2.61
CA PRO A 45 1.88 14.07 2.63
C PRO A 45 2.42 13.94 1.20
N GLU A 46 3.66 14.40 0.98
CA GLU A 46 4.27 14.45 -0.34
C GLU A 46 4.29 13.11 -1.10
N TRP A 47 4.47 11.99 -0.40
CA TRP A 47 4.46 10.66 -1.02
C TRP A 47 3.13 10.32 -1.71
N PHE A 48 2.02 10.92 -1.29
CA PHE A 48 0.71 10.69 -1.89
C PHE A 48 0.59 11.34 -3.27
N LYS A 49 1.28 12.47 -3.47
CA LYS A 49 1.39 13.20 -4.75
C LYS A 49 2.34 12.56 -5.75
N TRP A 50 3.23 11.66 -5.30
CA TRP A 50 4.16 10.97 -6.19
C TRP A 50 3.44 9.99 -7.12
N SER A 51 4.07 9.71 -8.26
CA SER A 51 3.66 8.58 -9.10
C SER A 51 3.81 7.26 -8.33
N GLN A 52 2.99 6.26 -8.69
CA GLN A 52 3.13 4.94 -8.09
C GLN A 52 4.51 4.33 -8.36
N GLN A 53 5.11 4.61 -9.52
CA GLN A 53 6.46 4.16 -9.85
C GLN A 53 7.49 4.69 -8.83
N LYS A 54 7.49 6.00 -8.55
CA LYS A 54 8.41 6.59 -7.57
C LYS A 54 8.20 6.02 -6.17
N ARG A 55 6.94 5.79 -5.77
CA ARG A 55 6.64 5.11 -4.49
C ARG A 55 7.19 3.69 -4.45
N ASN A 56 7.10 2.95 -5.54
CA ASN A 56 7.63 1.58 -5.62
C ASN A 56 9.15 1.56 -5.52
N GLU A 57 9.85 2.49 -6.18
CA GLU A 57 11.31 2.63 -6.11
C GLU A 57 11.77 2.90 -4.67
N GLU A 58 11.14 3.85 -3.97
CA GLU A 58 11.44 4.14 -2.57
C GLU A 58 11.10 2.96 -1.64
N ALA A 59 9.98 2.27 -1.89
CA ALA A 59 9.59 1.10 -1.12
C ALA A 59 10.63 -0.04 -1.23
N LYS A 60 11.16 -0.29 -2.43
CA LYS A 60 12.21 -1.29 -2.65
C LYS A 60 13.48 -0.90 -1.90
N LYS A 61 13.92 0.35 -2.03
CA LYS A 61 15.09 0.86 -1.30
C LYS A 61 14.98 0.60 0.21
N LEU A 62 13.83 0.93 0.81
CA LEU A 62 13.57 0.70 2.23
C LEU A 62 13.60 -0.79 2.64
N LEU A 63 13.18 -1.70 1.76
CA LEU A 63 13.27 -3.15 2.02
C LEU A 63 14.70 -3.66 1.93
N ALA A 64 15.49 -3.21 0.94
CA ALA A 64 16.91 -3.53 0.85
C ALA A 64 17.69 -3.05 2.08
N GLU A 65 17.45 -1.82 2.53
CA GLU A 65 18.05 -1.28 3.76
C GLU A 65 17.66 -2.07 5.01
N ALA A 66 16.48 -2.70 4.99
CA ALA A 66 16.01 -3.60 6.04
C ALA A 66 16.52 -5.05 5.89
N GLY A 67 17.33 -5.35 4.87
CA GLY A 67 17.93 -6.66 4.64
C GLY A 67 17.04 -7.66 3.90
N PHE A 68 16.03 -7.18 3.16
CA PHE A 68 15.22 -8.01 2.25
C PHE A 68 15.70 -7.82 0.81
N THR A 69 15.98 -8.94 0.14
CA THR A 69 16.53 -9.02 -1.23
C THR A 69 15.81 -10.12 -2.02
N ALA A 70 16.13 -10.32 -3.29
CA ALA A 70 15.67 -11.46 -4.10
C ALA A 70 15.87 -12.80 -3.39
N ASP A 71 17.06 -12.98 -2.80
CA ASP A 71 17.45 -14.21 -2.12
C ASP A 71 16.80 -14.34 -0.73
N LYS A 72 16.36 -13.22 -0.15
CA LYS A 72 15.71 -13.15 1.16
C LYS A 72 14.44 -12.28 1.08
N PRO A 73 13.37 -12.76 0.42
CA PRO A 73 12.18 -11.97 0.20
C PRO A 73 11.39 -11.77 1.50
N LEU A 74 10.70 -10.63 1.60
CA LEU A 74 9.76 -10.38 2.70
C LEU A 74 8.55 -11.32 2.54
N THR A 75 8.33 -12.17 3.55
CA THR A 75 7.18 -13.09 3.62
C THR A 75 6.40 -12.86 4.91
N PHE A 76 5.08 -12.79 4.82
CA PHE A 76 4.18 -12.59 5.95
C PHE A 76 2.74 -13.00 5.60
N ASP A 77 1.92 -13.18 6.61
CA ASP A 77 0.50 -13.51 6.45
C ASP A 77 -0.37 -12.25 6.41
N LEU A 78 -1.33 -12.21 5.48
CA LEU A 78 -2.36 -11.18 5.40
C LEU A 78 -3.69 -11.73 5.93
N LEU A 79 -3.95 -11.50 7.21
CA LEU A 79 -5.18 -11.92 7.87
C LEU A 79 -6.36 -11.01 7.49
N TYR A 80 -7.52 -11.61 7.22
CA TYR A 80 -8.79 -10.91 7.03
C TYR A 80 -9.95 -11.75 7.60
N ASN A 81 -11.05 -11.12 8.00
CA ASN A 81 -12.26 -11.82 8.44
C ASN A 81 -13.04 -12.38 7.23
N THR A 82 -13.71 -13.52 7.39
CA THR A 82 -14.46 -14.19 6.32
C THR A 82 -15.48 -13.26 5.66
N SER A 83 -15.20 -12.88 4.42
CA SER A 83 -16.00 -11.96 3.59
C SER A 83 -15.50 -12.04 2.15
N ASP A 84 -16.41 -12.16 1.18
CA ASP A 84 -16.04 -12.18 -0.25
C ASP A 84 -15.37 -10.88 -0.68
N LEU A 85 -15.84 -9.74 -0.14
CA LEU A 85 -15.24 -8.43 -0.39
C LEU A 85 -13.80 -8.39 0.13
N HIS A 86 -13.58 -8.79 1.38
CA HIS A 86 -12.24 -8.75 1.97
C HIS A 86 -11.30 -9.76 1.31
N LYS A 87 -11.80 -10.94 0.92
CA LYS A 87 -11.04 -11.92 0.14
C LYS A 87 -10.59 -11.33 -1.20
N LYS A 88 -11.50 -10.70 -1.95
CA LYS A 88 -11.17 -10.05 -3.24
C LYS A 88 -10.13 -8.94 -3.06
N LEU A 89 -10.29 -8.09 -2.04
CA LEU A 89 -9.34 -7.02 -1.73
C LEU A 89 -7.98 -7.58 -1.30
N ALA A 90 -7.94 -8.59 -0.43
CA ALA A 90 -6.70 -9.21 0.04
C ALA A 90 -5.91 -9.85 -1.11
N ILE A 91 -6.58 -10.55 -2.03
CA ILE A 91 -5.95 -11.13 -3.23
C ILE A 91 -5.35 -10.02 -4.10
N ALA A 92 -6.09 -8.93 -4.33
CA ALA A 92 -5.60 -7.80 -5.12
C ALA A 92 -4.39 -7.12 -4.47
N VAL A 93 -4.46 -6.86 -3.16
CA VAL A 93 -3.35 -6.29 -2.36
C VAL A 93 -2.11 -7.17 -2.44
N ALA A 94 -2.25 -8.48 -2.23
CA ALA A 94 -1.14 -9.42 -2.33
C ALA A 94 -0.52 -9.43 -3.73
N SER A 95 -1.34 -9.41 -4.78
CA SER A 95 -0.89 -9.32 -6.17
C SER A 95 -0.15 -8.00 -6.46
N ILE A 96 -0.67 -6.88 -5.98
CA ILE A 96 -0.05 -5.55 -6.13
C ILE A 96 1.30 -5.51 -5.42
N TRP A 97 1.39 -5.94 -4.17
CA TRP A 97 2.66 -5.97 -3.44
C TRP A 97 3.66 -6.89 -4.13
N LYS A 98 3.24 -8.08 -4.58
CA LYS A 98 4.11 -8.98 -5.33
C LYS A 98 4.62 -8.29 -6.60
N LYS A 99 3.76 -7.68 -7.42
CA LYS A 99 4.19 -6.97 -8.63
C LYS A 99 5.12 -5.80 -8.33
N ASN A 100 4.81 -5.01 -7.31
CA ASN A 100 5.50 -3.75 -7.02
C ASN A 100 6.80 -3.95 -6.24
N LEU A 101 6.95 -5.07 -5.52
CA LEU A 101 8.10 -5.36 -4.65
C LEU A 101 8.90 -6.59 -5.07
N ALA A 102 8.37 -7.55 -5.82
CA ALA A 102 9.08 -8.81 -6.14
C ALA A 102 10.17 -8.70 -7.21
N SER A 103 10.51 -7.49 -7.67
CA SER A 103 11.70 -7.27 -8.50
C SER A 103 12.94 -6.90 -7.66
N MET A 104 12.92 -7.19 -6.37
CA MET A 104 14.09 -7.13 -5.50
C MET A 104 14.80 -8.46 -5.48
#